data_AF-A0A382ZNJ4-F1
#
_entry.id   AF-A0A382ZNJ4-F1
#
_cell.length_a   1.000
_cell.length_b   1.000
_cell.length_c   1.000
_cell.angle_alpha   90.00
_cell.angle_beta   90.00
_cell.angle_gamma   90.00
#
_symmetry.space_group_name_H-M   'P 1'
#
loop_
_entity.id
_entity.type
_entity.pdbx_description
1 polymer ?
#
loop_
_entity_poly.entity_id
_entity_poly.type
_entity_poly.pdbx_seq_one_letter_code
_entity_poly.pdbx_strand_id
1 'polypeptide(L)'
;MSTALKNWVIHQALDHSKRTILLVLLITMIIGSGIRFIFVDDNVMNMLPKDIHSRLVWDEIVEEFKYSDFLFVAFGKKGEKALTVENLSLSWYLTKAFEKILQVDEVLSLSTMTRMDNEEEE
;
A
#
# COMPACT_ATOMS: atom_id res chain seq x y z
N MET A 1 27.65 28.81 -24.86
CA MET A 1 26.26 29.12 -25.25
C MET A 1 26.31 30.32 -26.18
N SER A 2 25.93 30.16 -27.45
CA SER A 2 26.22 31.15 -28.50
C SER A 2 25.56 32.50 -28.19
N THR A 3 26.34 33.58 -28.26
CA THR A 3 25.88 34.97 -28.05
C THR A 3 24.71 35.34 -28.97
N ALA A 4 24.67 34.72 -30.16
CA ALA A 4 23.56 34.83 -31.11
C ALA A 4 22.22 34.34 -30.55
N LEU A 5 22.20 33.20 -29.85
CA LEU A 5 20.97 32.64 -29.26
C LEU A 5 20.43 33.56 -28.15
N LYS A 6 21.32 34.07 -27.31
CA LYS A 6 20.95 34.98 -26.22
C LYS A 6 20.35 36.28 -26.75
N ASN A 7 20.98 36.89 -27.75
CA ASN A 7 20.47 38.12 -28.37
C ASN A 7 19.13 37.89 -29.06
N TRP A 8 18.93 36.75 -29.72
CA TRP A 8 17.67 36.40 -30.36
C TRP A 8 16.53 36.26 -29.34
N VAL A 9 16.76 35.56 -28.22
CA VAL A 9 15.76 35.41 -27.15
C VAL A 9 15.38 36.76 -26.54
N ILE A 10 16.36 37.65 -26.35
CA ILE A 10 16.13 39.00 -25.79
C ILE A 10 15.28 39.86 -26.73
N HIS A 11 15.60 39.88 -28.03
CA HIS A 11 14.80 40.63 -29.02
C HIS A 11 13.38 40.05 -29.14
N GLN A 12 13.25 38.73 -29.13
CA GLN A 12 11.94 38.08 -29.16
C GLN A 12 11.09 38.42 -27.91
N ALA A 13 11.72 38.53 -26.73
CA ALA A 13 11.04 38.89 -25.50
C ALA A 13 10.65 40.38 -25.45
N LEU A 14 11.50 41.28 -25.94
CA LEU A 14 11.29 42.73 -25.88
C LEU A 14 10.43 43.27 -27.04
N ASP A 15 10.67 42.83 -28.28
CA ASP A 15 9.98 43.39 -29.44
C ASP A 15 8.60 42.74 -29.66
N HIS A 16 8.42 41.49 -29.21
CA HIS A 16 7.19 40.72 -29.41
C HIS A 16 6.57 40.22 -28.10
N SER A 17 6.66 41.01 -27.02
CA SER A 17 6.28 40.59 -25.66
C SER A 17 4.88 39.99 -25.53
N LYS A 18 3.87 40.54 -26.26
CA LYS A 18 2.50 40.00 -26.25
C LYS A 18 2.42 38.55 -26.75
N ARG A 19 3.16 38.22 -27.82
CA ARG A 19 3.22 36.86 -28.38
C ARG A 19 4.00 35.92 -27.46
N THR A 20 5.06 36.44 -26.84
CA THR A 20 5.89 35.69 -25.89
C THR A 20 5.10 35.31 -24.63
N ILE A 21 4.31 36.23 -24.07
CA ILE A 21 3.43 35.94 -22.92
C ILE A 21 2.39 34.87 -23.28
N LEU A 22 1.72 35.00 -24.42
CA LEU A 22 0.73 34.02 -24.87
C LEU A 22 1.35 32.63 -25.07
N LEU A 23 2.54 32.57 -25.66
CA LEU A 23 3.26 31.33 -25.89
C LEU A 23 3.67 30.66 -24.57
N VAL A 24 4.21 31.42 -23.62
CA VAL A 24 4.58 30.89 -22.29
C VAL A 24 3.34 30.38 -21.56
N LEU A 25 2.24 31.13 -21.59
CA LEU A 25 0.97 30.72 -20.96
C LEU A 25 0.45 29.41 -21.56
N LEU A 26 0.51 29.27 -22.88
CA LEU A 26 0.09 28.06 -23.58
C LEU A 26 0.97 26.86 -23.17
N ILE A 27 2.30 27.04 -23.12
CA ILE A 27 3.23 26.01 -22.65
C ILE A 27 2.95 25.63 -21.19
N THR A 28 2.75 26.61 -20.31
CA THR A 28 2.39 26.36 -18.91
C THR A 28 1.07 25.62 -18.80
N MET A 29 0.08 25.91 -19.65
CA MET A 29 -1.20 25.21 -19.67
C MET A 29 -1.05 23.76 -20.16
N ILE A 30 -0.22 23.51 -21.17
CA ILE A 30 0.10 22.14 -21.63
C ILE A 30 0.76 21.34 -20.51
N ILE A 31 1.79 21.90 -19.86
CA ILE A 31 2.49 21.23 -18.76
C ILE A 31 1.54 21.02 -17.57
N GLY A 32 0.73 22.04 -17.23
CA GLY A 32 -0.25 21.99 -16.15
C GLY A 32 -1.38 20.98 -16.41
N SER A 33 -1.76 20.75 -17.67
CA SER A 33 -2.68 19.66 -18.03
C SER A 33 -2.12 18.29 -17.67
N GLY A 34 -0.78 18.16 -17.54
CA GLY A 34 -0.07 16.98 -17.08
C GLY A 34 -0.47 16.52 -15.67
N ILE A 35 -0.96 17.42 -14.82
CA ILE A 35 -1.38 17.11 -13.44
C ILE A 35 -2.47 16.01 -13.40
N ARG A 36 -3.33 15.95 -14.43
CA ARG A 36 -4.38 14.93 -14.53
C ARG A 36 -3.84 13.51 -14.70
N PHE A 37 -2.58 13.37 -15.09
CA PHE A 37 -1.91 12.08 -15.31
C PHE A 37 -1.03 11.67 -14.13
N ILE A 38 -1.02 12.44 -13.04
CA ILE A 38 -0.28 12.06 -11.83
C ILE A 38 -1.00 10.89 -11.18
N PHE A 39 -0.33 9.73 -11.16
CA PHE A 39 -0.72 8.56 -10.39
C PHE A 39 0.13 8.51 -9.13
N VAL A 40 -0.52 8.52 -7.95
CA VAL A 40 0.16 8.42 -6.65
C VAL A 40 -0.03 7.00 -6.15
N ASP A 41 1.07 6.30 -5.94
CA ASP A 41 1.10 4.96 -5.34
C ASP A 41 1.15 5.09 -3.81
N ASP A 42 0.25 4.39 -3.11
CA ASP A 42 0.16 4.33 -1.65
C ASP A 42 0.98 3.18 -1.05
N ASN A 43 1.47 2.26 -1.88
CA ASN A 43 2.27 1.15 -1.42
C ASN A 43 3.72 1.59 -1.18
N VAL A 44 4.06 1.75 0.10
CA VAL A 44 5.42 2.10 0.54
C VAL A 44 6.47 1.12 -0.01
N MET A 45 6.11 -0.15 -0.20
CA MET A 45 7.03 -1.13 -0.75
C MET A 45 7.43 -0.76 -2.19
N ASN A 46 6.54 -0.20 -3.01
CA ASN A 46 6.84 0.25 -4.37
C ASN A 46 7.78 1.45 -4.43
N MET A 47 8.01 2.15 -3.32
CA MET A 47 9.02 3.21 -3.23
C MET A 47 10.44 2.65 -3.07
N LEU A 48 10.59 1.39 -2.67
CA LEU A 48 11.90 0.75 -2.51
C LEU A 48 12.47 0.28 -3.87
N PRO A 49 13.80 0.33 -4.05
CA PRO A 49 14.45 -0.22 -5.25
C PRO A 49 14.07 -1.69 -5.45
N LYS A 50 13.84 -2.08 -6.71
CA LYS A 50 13.39 -3.44 -7.06
C LYS A 50 14.48 -4.50 -7.00
N ASP A 51 15.74 -4.08 -6.93
CA ASP A 51 16.95 -4.90 -7.07
C ASP A 51 17.56 -5.33 -5.72
N ILE A 52 16.99 -4.89 -4.58
CA ILE A 52 17.47 -5.33 -3.28
C ILE A 52 17.00 -6.76 -2.96
N HIS A 53 17.93 -7.60 -2.49
CA HIS A 53 17.63 -8.99 -2.12
C HIS A 53 16.49 -9.13 -1.11
N SER A 54 16.37 -8.19 -0.16
CA SER A 54 15.30 -8.20 0.84
C SER A 54 13.90 -8.06 0.21
N ARG A 55 13.76 -7.31 -0.88
CA ARG A 55 12.49 -7.14 -1.58
C ARG A 55 12.14 -8.39 -2.39
N LEU A 56 13.11 -9.00 -3.06
CA LEU A 56 12.90 -10.24 -3.81
C LEU A 56 12.41 -11.37 -2.88
N VAL A 57 13.05 -11.52 -1.72
CA VAL A 57 12.65 -12.51 -0.71
C VAL A 57 11.27 -12.17 -0.13
N TRP A 58 10.98 -10.90 0.13
CA TRP A 58 9.66 -10.48 0.60
C TRP A 58 8.56 -10.76 -0.43
N ASP A 59 8.81 -10.46 -1.70
CA ASP A 59 7.86 -10.70 -2.80
C ASP A 59 7.59 -12.21 -2.96
N GLU A 60 8.61 -13.07 -2.83
CA GLU A 60 8.47 -14.54 -2.83
C GLU A 60 7.66 -15.05 -1.63
N ILE A 61 7.92 -14.52 -0.42
CA ILE A 61 7.14 -14.86 0.79
C ILE A 61 5.68 -14.45 0.62
N VAL A 62 5.41 -13.24 0.12
CA VAL A 62 4.04 -12.75 -0.10
C VAL A 62 3.34 -13.54 -1.21
N GLU A 63 4.08 -13.98 -2.23
CA GLU A 63 3.53 -14.83 -3.30
C GLU A 63 3.07 -16.19 -2.76
N GLU A 64 3.89 -16.81 -1.91
CA GLU A 64 3.65 -18.12 -1.32
C GLU A 64 2.59 -18.09 -0.21
N PHE A 65 2.74 -17.20 0.76
CA PHE A 65 1.90 -17.15 1.96
C PHE A 65 0.68 -16.22 1.84
N LYS A 66 0.58 -15.48 0.72
CA LYS A 66 -0.41 -14.41 0.50
C LYS A 66 -0.35 -13.34 1.60
N TYR A 67 -1.13 -12.27 1.44
CA TYR A 67 -1.30 -11.28 2.50
C TYR A 67 -2.17 -11.89 3.61
N SER A 68 -1.52 -12.33 4.68
CA SER A 68 -2.19 -12.80 5.89
C SER A 68 -2.32 -11.65 6.89
N ASP A 69 -3.55 -11.22 7.17
CA ASP A 69 -3.83 -10.22 8.21
C ASP A 69 -4.09 -10.90 9.55
N PHE A 70 -3.28 -10.58 10.56
CA PHE A 70 -3.47 -11.08 11.92
C PHE A 70 -4.50 -10.25 12.68
N LEU A 71 -5.60 -10.87 13.10
CA LEU A 71 -6.60 -10.29 13.99
C LEU A 71 -6.48 -10.90 15.40
N PHE A 72 -6.13 -10.08 16.38
CA PHE A 72 -6.08 -10.51 17.78
C PHE A 72 -7.39 -10.18 18.49
N VAL A 73 -8.11 -11.21 18.95
CA VAL A 73 -9.36 -11.06 19.71
C VAL A 73 -9.19 -11.64 21.10
N ALA A 74 -9.36 -10.81 22.13
CA ALA A 74 -9.29 -11.23 23.52
C ALA A 74 -10.70 -11.47 24.09
N PHE A 75 -10.92 -12.65 24.65
CA PHE A 75 -12.17 -13.02 25.34
C PHE A 75 -11.91 -13.19 26.83
N GLY A 76 -12.75 -12.60 27.67
CA GLY A 76 -12.74 -12.87 29.10
C GLY A 76 -13.12 -11.68 29.98
N LYS A 77 -13.33 -12.01 31.25
CA LYS A 77 -13.55 -11.05 32.34
C LYS A 77 -12.41 -11.16 33.33
N LYS A 78 -12.07 -10.04 33.97
CA LYS A 78 -10.98 -10.00 34.95
C LYS A 78 -11.27 -10.94 36.11
N GLY A 79 -10.37 -11.88 36.37
CA GLY A 79 -10.47 -12.86 37.46
C GLY A 79 -11.22 -14.15 37.12
N GLU A 80 -11.75 -14.28 35.90
CA GLU A 80 -12.41 -15.50 35.43
C GLU A 80 -11.49 -16.28 34.46
N LYS A 81 -11.73 -17.59 34.33
CA LYS A 81 -11.02 -18.41 33.33
C LYS A 81 -11.44 -17.96 31.93
N ALA A 82 -10.48 -17.77 31.03
CA ALA A 82 -10.77 -17.39 29.64
C ALA A 82 -11.29 -18.57 28.79
N LEU A 83 -10.87 -19.80 29.10
CA LEU A 83 -11.27 -21.03 28.41
C LEU A 83 -12.61 -21.56 28.96
N THR A 84 -13.70 -20.84 28.68
CA THR A 84 -15.07 -21.27 28.99
C THR A 84 -15.77 -21.78 27.74
N VAL A 85 -16.81 -22.61 27.93
CA VAL A 85 -17.66 -23.09 26.83
C VAL A 85 -18.24 -21.91 26.03
N GLU A 86 -18.66 -20.85 26.72
CA GLU A 86 -19.19 -19.64 26.10
C GLU A 86 -18.14 -18.97 25.21
N ASN A 87 -16.94 -18.68 25.73
CA ASN A 87 -15.88 -18.03 24.96
C ASN A 87 -15.41 -18.88 23.77
N LEU A 88 -15.30 -20.19 23.94
CA LEU A 88 -14.93 -21.11 22.86
C LEU A 88 -16.02 -21.17 21.78
N SER A 89 -17.30 -21.19 22.17
CA SER A 89 -18.41 -21.11 21.21
C SER A 89 -18.42 -19.79 20.45
N LEU A 90 -18.13 -18.67 21.12
CA LEU A 90 -18.03 -17.36 20.48
C LEU A 90 -16.89 -17.31 19.45
N SER A 91 -15.73 -17.88 19.80
CA SER A 91 -14.60 -18.03 18.87
C SER A 91 -14.98 -18.84 17.63
N TRP A 92 -15.74 -19.93 17.81
CA TRP A 92 -16.26 -20.73 16.70
C TRP A 92 -17.21 -19.92 15.81
N TYR A 93 -18.18 -19.20 16.40
CA TYR A 93 -19.11 -18.36 15.66
C TYR A 93 -18.40 -17.25 14.87
N LEU A 94 -17.41 -16.61 15.48
CA LEU A 94 -16.61 -15.57 14.83
C LEU A 94 -15.86 -16.13 13.62
N THR A 95 -15.22 -17.29 13.78
CA THR A 95 -14.52 -18.00 12.70
C THR A 95 -15.47 -18.31 11.54
N LYS A 96 -16.66 -18.86 11.84
CA LYS A 96 -17.69 -19.12 10.81
C LYS A 96 -18.31 -17.87 10.20
N ALA A 97 -18.27 -16.73 10.88
CA ALA A 97 -18.70 -15.46 10.30
C ALA A 97 -17.68 -14.95 9.28
N PHE A 98 -16.38 -15.05 9.59
CA PHE A 98 -15.30 -14.66 8.68
C PHE A 98 -15.21 -15.57 7.45
N GLU A 99 -15.33 -16.89 7.62
CA GLU A 99 -15.35 -17.85 6.49
C GLU A 99 -16.48 -17.60 5.48
N LYS A 100 -17.55 -16.87 5.87
CA LYS A 100 -18.67 -16.54 4.96
C LYS A 100 -18.41 -15.31 4.11
N ILE A 101 -17.35 -14.56 4.40
CA ILE A 101 -16.99 -13.35 3.65
C ILE A 101 -16.30 -13.79 2.37
N LEU A 102 -16.83 -13.39 1.20
CA LEU A 102 -16.34 -13.82 -0.12
C LEU A 102 -14.84 -13.54 -0.33
N GLN A 103 -14.30 -12.51 0.32
CA GLN A 103 -12.92 -12.07 0.20
C GLN A 103 -11.95 -12.83 1.13
N VAL A 104 -12.45 -13.67 2.03
CA VAL A 104 -11.64 -14.44 2.97
C VAL A 104 -11.47 -15.85 2.41
N ASP A 105 -10.21 -16.22 2.12
CA ASP A 105 -9.87 -17.54 1.59
C ASP A 105 -9.86 -18.60 2.71
N GLU A 106 -9.16 -18.31 3.81
CA GLU A 106 -9.06 -19.20 4.97
C GLU A 106 -9.02 -18.41 6.28
N VAL A 107 -9.56 -18.99 7.36
CA VAL A 107 -9.48 -18.44 8.72
C VAL A 107 -8.75 -19.42 9.63
N LEU A 108 -7.55 -19.03 10.06
CA LEU A 108 -6.78 -19.75 11.08
C LEU A 108 -7.17 -19.25 12.47
N SER A 109 -7.83 -20.10 13.25
CA SER A 109 -8.37 -19.80 14.58
C SER A 109 -8.26 -21.03 15.49
N LEU A 110 -8.40 -20.85 16.81
CA LEU A 110 -8.43 -21.96 17.77
C LEU A 110 -9.42 -23.08 17.39
N SER A 111 -10.51 -22.72 16.68
CA SER A 111 -11.54 -23.65 16.21
C SER A 111 -11.18 -24.42 14.94
N THR A 112 -10.25 -23.92 14.12
CA THR A 112 -9.91 -24.49 12.80
C THR A 112 -8.49 -25.05 12.74
N MET A 113 -7.65 -24.74 13.73
CA MET A 113 -6.31 -25.29 13.83
C MET A 113 -6.34 -26.82 13.98
N THR A 114 -5.56 -27.49 13.13
CA THR A 114 -5.43 -28.96 13.15
C THR A 114 -4.39 -29.44 14.17
N ARG A 115 -3.47 -28.55 14.58
CA ARG A 115 -2.34 -28.88 15.45
C ARG A 115 -2.02 -27.73 16.40
N MET A 116 -1.72 -28.05 17.66
CA MET A 116 -1.17 -27.14 18.66
C MET A 116 0.09 -27.79 19.22
N ASP A 117 1.25 -27.20 18.96
CA ASP A 117 2.52 -27.64 19.51
C ASP A 117 2.88 -26.78 20.73
N ASN A 118 3.56 -27.39 21.70
CA ASN A 118 4.16 -26.67 22.80
C ASN A 118 5.62 -26.42 22.43
N GLU A 119 6.01 -25.16 22.22
CA GLU A 119 7.42 -24.79 22.13
C GLU A 119 7.95 -24.65 23.56
N GLU A 120 8.79 -25.61 23.98
CA GLU A 120 9.70 -25.36 25.09
C GLU A 120 10.69 -24.31 24.57
N GLU A 121 10.57 -23.06 25.05
CA GLU A 121 11.58 -22.02 24.80
C GLU A 121 12.96 -22.55 25.29
N GLU A 122 13.90 -22.76 24.37
CA GLU A 122 15.33 -22.95 24.67
C GLU A 122 16.03 -21.61 24.97
#